data_AF-A0A257N6D8-F1
#
_entry.id   AF-A0A257N6D8-F1
#
_cell.length_a   1.000
_cell.length_b   1.000
_cell.length_c   1.000
_cell.angle_alpha   90.00
_cell.angle_beta   90.00
_cell.angle_gamma   90.00
#
_symmetry.space_group_name_H-M   'P 1'
#
loop_
_entity.id
_entity.type
_entity.pdbx_description
1 polymer ?
#
loop_
_entity_poly.entity_id
_entity_poly.type
_entity_poly.pdbx_seq_one_letter_code
_entity_poly.pdbx_strand_id
1 'polypeptide(L)'
;SEKVDAVVEKARREIASNMTTYGMKQNIRKLFDELRDLLQNAIEITAETSRLVKAIHKKFKDEYGFEEIEPKLFSIKPYQVELEMIFEEGEIFRSSTKTAMTEQSVVIHNLYSTLISKARDVIRQAHEDASAWGNTALTPLMQQIKDHKKQIENRLQMLRKINESTDNVAENIAHLQAEVEPLKRQRDELNMMIRGMRLDAYSADSN
;
A
#
# COMPACT_ATOMS: atom_id res chain seq x y z
N SER A 1 -1.67 -10.22 -3.53
CA SER A 1 -2.74 -11.20 -3.82
C SER A 1 -2.26 -12.63 -3.67
N GLU A 2 -0.97 -12.85 -3.96
CA GLU A 2 -0.36 -14.17 -4.12
C GLU A 2 -0.37 -14.98 -2.82
N LYS A 3 -0.10 -14.34 -1.67
CA LYS A 3 -0.15 -14.97 -0.34
C LYS A 3 -1.53 -15.51 0.03
N VAL A 4 -2.59 -14.75 -0.26
CA VAL A 4 -3.97 -15.16 0.03
C VAL A 4 -4.36 -16.34 -0.85
N ASP A 5 -3.99 -16.29 -2.12
CA ASP A 5 -4.23 -17.40 -3.05
C ASP A 5 -3.48 -18.67 -2.64
N ALA A 6 -2.23 -18.54 -2.17
CA ALA A 6 -1.45 -19.66 -1.65
C ALA A 6 -2.10 -20.31 -0.42
N VAL A 7 -2.55 -19.50 0.56
CA VAL A 7 -3.27 -19.97 1.76
C VAL A 7 -4.57 -20.69 1.36
N VAL A 8 -5.35 -20.08 0.47
CA VAL A 8 -6.65 -20.64 0.01
C VAL A 8 -6.46 -21.98 -0.72
N GLU A 9 -5.47 -22.08 -1.61
CA GLU A 9 -5.21 -23.31 -2.38
C GLU A 9 -4.61 -24.42 -1.51
N LYS A 10 -3.76 -24.06 -0.54
CA LYS A 10 -3.26 -25.01 0.46
C LYS A 10 -4.41 -25.57 1.30
N ALA A 11 -5.24 -24.69 1.85
CA ALA A 11 -6.41 -25.11 2.63
C ALA A 11 -7.37 -25.98 1.80
N ARG A 12 -7.50 -25.73 0.49
CA ARG A 12 -8.38 -26.52 -0.38
C ARG A 12 -7.96 -27.98 -0.42
N ARG A 13 -6.66 -28.21 -0.55
CA ARG A 13 -6.07 -29.56 -0.54
C ARG A 13 -6.17 -30.22 0.84
N GLU A 14 -5.93 -29.47 1.91
CA GLU A 14 -6.03 -29.96 3.29
C GLU A 14 -7.48 -30.34 3.65
N ILE A 15 -8.47 -29.53 3.24
CA ILE A 15 -9.89 -29.80 3.48
C ILE A 15 -10.37 -31.00 2.65
N ALA A 16 -9.92 -31.14 1.39
CA ALA A 16 -10.32 -32.23 0.51
C ALA A 16 -9.69 -33.59 0.86
N SER A 17 -8.49 -33.60 1.46
CA SER A 17 -7.77 -34.83 1.83
C SER A 17 -8.25 -35.45 3.16
N ASN A 18 -8.95 -34.68 4.00
CA ASN A 18 -9.47 -35.17 5.28
C ASN A 18 -10.84 -35.82 5.12
N MET A 19 -10.97 -37.12 5.41
CA MET A 19 -12.23 -37.87 5.18
C MET A 19 -13.30 -37.67 6.27
N THR A 20 -13.00 -36.95 7.35
CA THR A 20 -13.94 -36.78 8.47
C THR A 20 -14.52 -35.38 8.49
N THR A 21 -15.82 -35.28 8.79
CA THR A 21 -16.52 -34.00 8.98
C THR A 21 -15.84 -33.13 10.06
N TYR A 22 -15.31 -33.75 11.12
CA TYR A 22 -14.56 -33.05 12.15
C TYR A 22 -13.26 -32.43 11.61
N GLY A 23 -12.45 -33.22 10.92
CA GLY A 23 -11.21 -32.74 10.31
C GLY A 23 -11.45 -31.64 9.28
N MET A 24 -12.48 -31.78 8.44
CA MET A 24 -12.92 -30.74 7.52
C MET A 24 -13.24 -29.44 8.28
N LYS A 25 -14.08 -29.50 9.33
CA LYS A 25 -14.43 -28.32 10.15
C LYS A 25 -13.23 -27.71 10.87
N GLN A 26 -12.20 -28.48 11.20
CA GLN A 26 -10.97 -27.96 11.82
C GLN A 26 -10.11 -27.21 10.78
N ASN A 27 -9.96 -27.75 9.57
CA ASN A 27 -9.19 -27.09 8.51
C ASN A 27 -9.86 -25.81 8.01
N ILE A 28 -11.19 -25.75 7.97
CA ILE A 28 -11.93 -24.52 7.64
C ILE A 28 -11.64 -23.42 8.68
N ARG A 29 -11.63 -23.77 9.97
CA ARG A 29 -11.29 -22.83 11.04
C ARG A 29 -9.85 -22.32 10.88
N LYS A 30 -8.90 -23.24 10.67
CA LYS A 30 -7.49 -22.91 10.43
C LYS A 30 -7.33 -21.95 9.24
N LEU A 31 -8.07 -22.17 8.15
CA LEU A 31 -8.09 -21.25 7.00
C LEU A 31 -8.55 -19.84 7.41
N PHE A 32 -9.65 -19.71 8.15
CA PHE A 32 -10.10 -18.39 8.61
C PHE A 32 -9.12 -17.73 9.57
N ASP A 33 -8.46 -18.50 10.43
CA ASP A 33 -7.41 -17.97 11.32
C ASP A 33 -6.20 -17.48 10.50
N GLU A 34 -5.71 -18.25 9.53
CA GLU A 34 -4.63 -17.82 8.61
C GLU A 34 -5.01 -16.56 7.81
N LEU A 35 -6.26 -16.45 7.35
CA LEU A 35 -6.74 -15.26 6.63
C LEU A 35 -6.87 -14.03 7.54
N ARG A 36 -7.27 -14.20 8.81
CA ARG A 36 -7.28 -13.12 9.81
C ARG A 36 -5.88 -12.62 10.11
N ASP A 37 -4.91 -13.53 10.23
CA ASP A 37 -3.51 -13.16 10.44
C ASP A 37 -2.96 -12.34 9.26
N LEU A 38 -3.27 -12.74 8.02
CA LEU A 38 -2.91 -11.96 6.84
C LEU A 38 -3.55 -10.56 6.82
N LEU A 39 -4.83 -10.45 7.22
CA LEU A 39 -5.52 -9.16 7.35
C LEU A 39 -4.85 -8.27 8.42
N GLN A 40 -4.50 -8.84 9.57
CA GLN A 40 -3.84 -8.10 10.65
C GLN A 40 -2.49 -7.53 10.20
N ASN A 41 -1.69 -8.34 9.49
CA ASN A 41 -0.43 -7.88 8.89
C ASN A 41 -0.66 -6.73 7.89
N ALA A 42 -1.70 -6.82 7.05
CA ALA A 42 -2.03 -5.76 6.09
C ALA A 42 -2.45 -4.44 6.78
N ILE A 43 -3.15 -4.54 7.91
CA ILE A 43 -3.52 -3.38 8.73
C ILE A 43 -2.27 -2.68 9.28
N GLU A 44 -1.32 -3.46 9.80
CA GLU A 44 -0.06 -2.94 10.34
C GLU A 44 0.78 -2.24 9.27
N ILE A 45 0.99 -2.88 8.12
CA ILE A 45 1.70 -2.30 6.97
C ILE A 45 1.04 -1.00 6.51
N THR A 46 -0.29 -0.97 6.43
CA THR A 46 -1.03 0.23 6.02
C THR A 46 -0.84 1.39 7.01
N ALA A 47 -0.85 1.08 8.31
CA ALA A 47 -0.64 2.06 9.36
C ALA A 47 0.79 2.62 9.33
N GLU A 48 1.80 1.77 9.14
CA GLU A 48 3.20 2.17 8.97
C GLU A 48 3.40 3.04 7.73
N THR A 49 2.86 2.63 6.58
CA THR A 49 2.93 3.40 5.34
C THR A 49 2.28 4.79 5.52
N SER A 50 1.15 4.87 6.21
CA SER A 50 0.49 6.14 6.51
C SER A 50 1.33 7.04 7.41
N ARG A 51 2.04 6.48 8.39
CA ARG A 51 3.00 7.23 9.23
C ARG A 51 4.17 7.73 8.41
N LEU A 52 4.71 6.91 7.50
CA LEU A 52 5.81 7.30 6.63
C LEU A 52 5.41 8.45 5.70
N VAL A 53 4.24 8.37 5.04
CA VAL A 53 3.72 9.46 4.20
C VAL A 53 3.61 10.76 4.98
N LYS A 54 3.06 10.72 6.21
CA LYS A 54 3.00 11.89 7.10
C LYS A 54 4.38 12.44 7.44
N ALA A 55 5.32 11.56 7.76
CA ALA A 55 6.70 11.95 8.08
C ALA A 55 7.39 12.62 6.89
N ILE A 56 7.17 12.12 5.67
CA ILE A 56 7.71 12.73 4.44
C ILE A 56 7.12 14.13 4.25
N HIS A 57 5.80 14.29 4.29
CA HIS A 57 5.16 15.62 4.15
C HIS A 57 5.65 16.59 5.22
N LYS A 58 5.75 16.15 6.48
CA LYS A 58 6.30 16.96 7.57
C LYS A 58 7.76 17.35 7.34
N LYS A 59 8.61 16.41 6.93
CA LYS A 59 10.03 16.67 6.64
C LYS A 59 10.19 17.72 5.53
N PHE A 60 9.35 17.65 4.50
CA PHE A 60 9.36 18.60 3.39
C PHE A 60 9.01 20.03 3.83
N LYS A 61 8.03 20.16 4.72
CA LYS A 61 7.72 21.44 5.35
C LYS A 61 8.89 21.94 6.21
N ASP A 62 9.32 21.12 7.17
CA ASP A 62 10.21 21.56 8.25
C ASP A 62 11.65 21.81 7.76
N GLU A 63 12.19 20.97 6.86
CA GLU A 63 13.58 21.05 6.42
C GLU A 63 13.78 21.84 5.12
N TYR A 64 12.77 21.87 4.26
CA TYR A 64 12.90 22.43 2.90
C TYR A 64 11.96 23.61 2.64
N GLY A 65 11.11 23.98 3.61
CA GLY A 65 10.25 25.15 3.52
C GLY A 65 9.14 25.04 2.47
N PHE A 66 8.78 23.82 2.07
CA PHE A 66 7.63 23.58 1.20
C PHE A 66 6.32 23.92 1.92
N GLU A 67 5.28 24.26 1.16
CA GLU A 67 3.97 24.53 1.71
C GLU A 67 3.39 23.29 2.39
N GLU A 68 2.75 23.48 3.54
CA GLU A 68 2.09 22.41 4.28
C GLU A 68 0.93 21.84 3.48
N ILE A 69 1.06 20.59 3.07
CA ILE A 69 -0.01 19.81 2.47
C ILE A 69 -0.32 18.66 3.43
N GLU A 70 -1.55 18.62 3.92
CA GLU A 70 -1.99 17.47 4.69
C GLU A 70 -2.34 16.32 3.73
N PRO A 71 -1.63 15.18 3.78
CA PRO A 71 -1.90 14.07 2.88
C PRO A 71 -3.24 13.42 3.25
N LYS A 72 -4.10 13.21 2.24
CA LYS A 72 -5.23 12.29 2.39
C LYS A 72 -4.69 10.90 2.65
N LEU A 73 -5.08 10.27 3.75
CA LEU A 73 -4.64 8.93 4.12
C LEU A 73 -5.61 7.86 3.63
N PHE A 74 -5.08 6.67 3.37
CA PHE A 74 -5.88 5.48 3.13
C PHE A 74 -6.36 4.88 4.46
N SER A 75 -7.60 4.38 4.45
CA SER A 75 -8.20 3.69 5.60
C SER A 75 -8.58 2.28 5.18
N ILE A 76 -7.91 1.29 5.76
CA ILE A 76 -8.20 -0.13 5.55
C ILE A 76 -9.44 -0.61 6.33
N LYS A 77 -9.92 0.18 7.29
CA LYS A 77 -10.97 -0.20 8.25
C LYS A 77 -12.28 -0.68 7.62
N PRO A 78 -12.80 -0.09 6.52
CA PRO A 78 -14.01 -0.59 5.87
C PRO A 78 -13.86 -2.04 5.39
N TYR A 79 -12.74 -2.36 4.73
CA TYR A 79 -12.44 -3.72 4.25
C TYR A 79 -12.23 -4.69 5.41
N GLN A 80 -11.61 -4.25 6.50
CA GLN A 80 -11.47 -5.06 7.72
C GLN A 80 -12.84 -5.48 8.25
N VAL A 81 -13.77 -4.53 8.42
CA VAL A 81 -15.12 -4.82 8.92
C VAL A 81 -15.85 -5.79 8.00
N GLU A 82 -15.75 -5.59 6.68
CA GLU A 82 -16.37 -6.47 5.70
C GLU A 82 -15.80 -7.89 5.75
N LEU A 83 -14.47 -8.04 5.87
CA LEU A 83 -13.82 -9.34 6.01
C LEU A 83 -14.19 -10.03 7.31
N GLU A 84 -14.25 -9.31 8.43
CA GLU A 84 -14.70 -9.85 9.72
C GLU A 84 -16.14 -10.39 9.63
N MET A 85 -17.04 -9.68 8.94
CA MET A 85 -18.40 -10.17 8.69
C MET A 85 -18.43 -11.44 7.85
N ILE A 86 -17.59 -11.54 6.81
CA ILE A 86 -17.47 -12.75 5.98
C ILE A 86 -16.93 -13.92 6.82
N PHE A 87 -15.95 -13.68 7.69
CA PHE A 87 -15.41 -14.73 8.56
C PHE A 87 -16.42 -15.20 9.61
N GLU A 88 -17.24 -14.30 10.15
CA GLU A 88 -18.34 -14.66 11.05
C GLU A 88 -19.41 -15.50 10.33
N GLU A 89 -19.80 -15.10 9.11
CA GLU A 89 -20.69 -15.90 8.24
C GLU A 89 -20.10 -17.31 8.02
N GLY A 90 -18.79 -17.38 7.80
CA GLY A 90 -18.05 -18.63 7.65
C GLY A 90 -18.03 -19.50 8.90
N GLU A 91 -17.88 -18.92 10.09
CA GLU A 91 -17.92 -19.64 11.36
C GLU A 91 -19.31 -20.19 11.67
N ILE A 92 -20.37 -19.41 11.39
CA ILE A 92 -21.76 -19.87 11.51
C ILE A 92 -22.02 -21.03 10.53
N PHE A 93 -21.59 -20.88 9.28
CA PHE A 93 -21.69 -21.94 8.26
C PHE A 93 -21.00 -23.21 8.73
N ARG A 94 -19.75 -23.11 9.16
CA ARG A 94 -18.91 -24.24 9.61
C ARG A 94 -19.47 -24.94 10.85
N SER A 95 -19.96 -24.18 11.83
CA SER A 95 -20.48 -24.72 13.10
C SER A 95 -21.86 -25.35 12.97
N SER A 96 -22.64 -25.00 11.93
CA SER A 96 -24.02 -25.47 11.77
C SER A 96 -24.18 -26.99 11.70
N THR A 97 -25.32 -27.47 12.23
CA THR A 97 -25.77 -28.86 12.11
C THR A 97 -26.02 -29.25 10.66
N LYS A 98 -26.51 -28.30 9.84
CA LYS A 98 -26.69 -28.48 8.39
C LYS A 98 -25.38 -28.88 7.72
N THR A 99 -24.29 -28.18 8.00
CA THR A 99 -22.95 -28.51 7.47
C THR A 99 -22.44 -29.87 7.96
N ALA A 100 -22.83 -30.30 9.17
CA ALA A 100 -22.44 -31.63 9.67
C ALA A 100 -23.17 -32.78 8.92
N MET A 101 -24.37 -32.53 8.40
CA MET A 101 -25.20 -33.51 7.70
C MET A 101 -25.11 -33.40 6.17
N THR A 102 -24.34 -32.45 5.64
CA THR A 102 -24.16 -32.22 4.20
C THR A 102 -22.93 -32.97 3.69
N GLU A 103 -22.98 -33.48 2.46
CA GLU A 103 -21.82 -34.08 1.80
C GLU A 103 -20.63 -33.10 1.77
N GLN A 104 -19.45 -33.62 2.08
CA GLN A 104 -18.22 -32.83 2.17
C GLN A 104 -17.91 -32.06 0.88
N SER A 105 -18.10 -32.70 -0.29
CA SER A 105 -17.90 -32.06 -1.60
C SER A 105 -18.76 -30.81 -1.77
N VAL A 106 -20.02 -30.86 -1.31
CA VAL A 106 -20.97 -29.75 -1.36
C VAL A 106 -20.59 -28.66 -0.37
N VAL A 107 -20.15 -29.02 0.84
CA VAL A 107 -19.66 -28.06 1.84
C VAL A 107 -18.43 -27.30 1.30
N ILE A 108 -17.46 -28.02 0.74
CA ILE A 108 -16.27 -27.43 0.13
C ILE A 108 -16.67 -26.53 -1.03
N HIS A 109 -17.52 -27.00 -1.94
CA HIS A 109 -17.97 -26.18 -3.07
C HIS A 109 -18.60 -24.87 -2.61
N ASN A 110 -19.51 -24.92 -1.63
CA ASN A 110 -20.18 -23.73 -1.14
C ASN A 110 -19.21 -22.79 -0.42
N LEU A 111 -18.35 -23.31 0.46
CA LEU A 111 -17.30 -22.52 1.13
C LEU A 111 -16.45 -21.73 0.12
N TYR A 112 -16.00 -22.39 -0.94
CA TYR A 112 -15.11 -21.76 -1.92
C TYR A 112 -15.84 -20.80 -2.87
N SER A 113 -16.99 -21.21 -3.41
CA SER A 113 -17.75 -20.40 -4.36
C SER A 113 -18.40 -19.16 -3.73
N THR A 114 -18.64 -19.17 -2.41
CA THR A 114 -19.32 -18.06 -1.74
C THR A 114 -18.37 -17.29 -0.82
N LEU A 115 -17.97 -17.87 0.31
CA LEU A 115 -17.23 -17.18 1.37
C LEU A 115 -15.82 -16.78 0.92
N ILE A 116 -15.07 -17.72 0.33
CA ILE A 116 -13.71 -17.46 -0.12
C ILE A 116 -13.69 -16.53 -1.34
N SER A 117 -14.66 -16.66 -2.24
CA SER A 117 -14.81 -15.72 -3.37
C SER A 117 -15.04 -14.29 -2.87
N LYS A 118 -16.01 -14.09 -1.95
CA LYS A 118 -16.27 -12.78 -1.33
C LYS A 118 -15.02 -12.22 -0.65
N ALA A 119 -14.33 -13.02 0.17
CA ALA A 119 -13.12 -12.59 0.86
C ALA A 119 -12.01 -12.17 -0.11
N ARG A 120 -11.80 -12.93 -1.20
CA ARG A 120 -10.86 -12.58 -2.26
C ARG A 120 -11.19 -11.24 -2.93
N ASP A 121 -12.46 -11.00 -3.22
CA ASP A 121 -12.89 -9.75 -3.85
C ASP A 121 -12.62 -8.54 -2.95
N VAL A 122 -12.92 -8.64 -1.65
CA VAL A 122 -12.65 -7.56 -0.68
C VAL A 122 -11.17 -7.30 -0.55
N ILE A 123 -10.34 -8.34 -0.46
CA ILE A 123 -8.88 -8.21 -0.37
C ILE A 123 -8.30 -7.58 -1.65
N ARG A 124 -8.78 -8.02 -2.83
CA ARG A 124 -8.36 -7.46 -4.10
C ARG A 124 -8.69 -5.97 -4.18
N GLN A 125 -9.91 -5.60 -3.80
CA GLN A 125 -10.33 -4.20 -3.79
C GLN A 125 -9.49 -3.37 -2.80
N ALA A 126 -9.26 -3.87 -1.59
CA ALA A 126 -8.40 -3.21 -0.61
C ALA A 126 -6.97 -2.97 -1.14
N HIS A 127 -6.41 -3.96 -1.86
CA HIS A 127 -5.09 -3.84 -2.46
C HIS A 127 -5.04 -2.82 -3.61
N GLU A 128 -6.05 -2.83 -4.49
CA GLU A 128 -6.17 -1.86 -5.58
C GLU A 128 -6.28 -0.42 -5.04
N ASP A 129 -7.12 -0.20 -4.03
CA ASP A 129 -7.34 1.11 -3.43
C ASP A 129 -6.11 1.60 -2.63
N ALA A 130 -5.44 0.71 -1.90
CA ALA A 130 -4.18 1.01 -1.21
C ALA A 130 -3.07 1.39 -2.20
N SER A 131 -2.96 0.67 -3.30
CA SER A 131 -1.97 0.93 -4.35
C SER A 131 -2.24 2.25 -5.07
N ALA A 132 -3.50 2.53 -5.42
CA ALA A 132 -3.90 3.78 -6.02
C ALA A 132 -3.62 4.98 -5.10
N TRP A 133 -3.91 4.83 -3.80
CA TRP A 133 -3.56 5.82 -2.80
C TRP A 133 -2.05 6.04 -2.70
N GLY A 134 -1.25 4.98 -2.59
CA GLY A 134 0.21 5.09 -2.49
C GLY A 134 0.84 5.83 -3.67
N ASN A 135 0.32 5.59 -4.88
CA ASN A 135 0.77 6.28 -6.10
C ASN A 135 0.42 7.78 -6.14
N THR A 136 -0.58 8.21 -5.38
CA THR A 136 -1.08 9.60 -5.40
C THR A 136 -0.73 10.39 -4.14
N ALA A 137 -0.37 9.71 -3.04
CA ALA A 137 -0.10 10.31 -1.74
C ALA A 137 1.06 11.32 -1.73
N LEU A 138 2.03 11.19 -2.65
CA LEU A 138 3.19 12.08 -2.78
C LEU A 138 3.13 13.00 -3.99
N THR A 139 2.10 12.89 -4.84
CA THR A 139 1.94 13.74 -6.03
C THR A 139 1.98 15.23 -5.73
N PRO A 140 1.34 15.74 -4.65
CA PRO A 140 1.37 17.17 -4.37
C PRO A 140 2.79 17.69 -4.07
N LEU A 141 3.61 16.91 -3.34
CA LEU A 141 5.01 17.26 -3.10
C LEU A 141 5.82 17.26 -4.40
N MET A 142 5.61 16.24 -5.25
CA MET A 142 6.28 16.15 -6.54
C MET A 142 5.95 17.34 -7.46
N GLN A 143 4.72 17.85 -7.38
CA GLN A 143 4.30 19.05 -8.11
C GLN A 143 4.98 20.31 -7.56
N GLN A 144 4.99 20.51 -6.23
CA GLN A 144 5.71 21.65 -5.63
C GLN A 144 7.20 21.66 -6.01
N ILE A 145 7.87 20.51 -6.00
CA ILE A 145 9.28 20.39 -6.40
C ILE A 145 9.48 20.80 -7.86
N LYS A 146 8.58 20.35 -8.74
CA LYS A 146 8.63 20.71 -10.16
C LYS A 146 8.46 22.22 -10.36
N ASP A 147 7.56 22.84 -9.61
CA ASP A 147 7.29 24.27 -9.69
C ASP A 147 8.47 25.09 -9.15
N HIS A 148 9.05 24.69 -8.01
CA HIS A 148 10.28 25.29 -7.48
C HIS A 148 11.44 25.19 -8.47
N LYS A 149 11.64 24.01 -9.07
CA LYS A 149 12.67 23.82 -10.10
C LYS A 149 12.48 24.78 -11.28
N LYS A 150 11.24 24.91 -11.77
CA LYS A 150 10.91 25.82 -12.87
C LYS A 150 11.16 27.28 -12.49
N GLN A 151 10.83 27.68 -11.26
CA GLN A 151 11.12 29.03 -10.77
C GLN A 151 12.63 29.32 -10.77
N ILE A 152 13.44 28.36 -10.33
CA ILE A 152 14.92 28.49 -10.34
C ILE A 152 15.46 28.58 -11.76
N GLU A 153 14.99 27.73 -12.67
CA GLU A 153 15.38 27.77 -14.09
C GLU A 153 15.05 29.13 -14.73
N ASN A 154 13.86 29.68 -14.46
CA ASN A 154 13.45 31.00 -14.93
C ASN A 154 14.33 32.12 -14.35
N ARG A 155 14.62 32.08 -13.04
CA ARG A 155 15.53 33.05 -12.39
C ARG A 155 16.93 32.99 -13.02
N LEU A 156 17.44 31.80 -13.28
CA LEU A 156 18.75 31.60 -13.92
C LEU A 156 18.77 32.13 -15.36
N GLN A 157 17.70 31.95 -16.14
CA GLN A 157 17.58 32.54 -17.47
C GLN A 157 17.53 34.06 -17.43
N MET A 158 16.76 34.64 -16.51
CA MET A 158 16.70 36.09 -16.32
C MET A 158 18.08 36.64 -15.95
N LEU A 159 18.78 35.99 -15.04
CA LEU A 159 20.13 36.37 -14.66
C LEU A 159 21.14 36.21 -15.80
N ARG A 160 21.00 35.21 -16.68
CA ARG A 160 21.83 35.12 -17.90
C ARG A 160 21.62 36.32 -18.83
N LYS A 161 20.37 36.77 -19.01
CA LYS A 161 20.08 37.99 -19.79
C LYS A 161 20.64 39.26 -19.13
N ILE A 162 20.61 39.33 -17.79
CA ILE A 162 21.21 40.43 -17.01
C ILE A 162 22.75 40.35 -17.04
N ASN A 163 23.31 39.14 -17.03
CA ASN A 163 24.74 38.84 -17.14
C ASN A 163 25.31 39.31 -18.49
N GLU A 164 24.58 39.12 -19.58
CA GLU A 164 24.92 39.74 -20.89
C GLU A 164 24.96 41.28 -20.83
N SER A 165 24.45 41.91 -19.78
CA SER A 165 24.35 43.36 -19.64
C SER A 165 25.20 44.00 -18.52
N THR A 166 25.84 43.26 -17.58
CA THR A 166 26.62 43.89 -16.47
C THR A 166 27.78 43.02 -15.88
N ASP A 167 28.96 43.64 -15.71
CA ASP A 167 30.31 43.08 -15.39
C ASP A 167 30.57 42.40 -14.01
N ASN A 168 29.60 41.82 -13.27
CA ASN A 168 29.85 41.22 -11.93
C ASN A 168 29.49 39.71 -11.81
N VAL A 169 30.00 38.93 -12.77
CA VAL A 169 29.39 37.69 -13.30
C VAL A 169 29.68 36.40 -12.52
N ALA A 170 30.92 36.15 -12.09
CA ALA A 170 31.31 34.83 -11.61
C ALA A 170 30.73 34.48 -10.23
N GLU A 171 30.60 35.48 -9.37
CA GLU A 171 30.21 35.32 -7.97
C GLU A 171 28.73 34.92 -7.84
N ASN A 172 27.85 35.55 -8.64
CA ASN A 172 26.41 35.26 -8.63
C ASN A 172 26.08 33.88 -9.24
N ILE A 173 26.82 33.43 -10.27
CA ILE A 173 26.64 32.10 -10.86
C ILE A 173 27.08 31.02 -9.87
N ALA A 174 28.22 31.20 -9.21
CA ALA A 174 28.73 30.25 -8.22
C ALA A 174 27.76 30.09 -7.04
N HIS A 175 27.18 31.20 -6.54
CA HIS A 175 26.18 31.17 -5.47
C HIS A 175 24.93 30.37 -5.86
N LEU A 176 24.41 30.54 -7.07
CA LEU A 176 23.20 29.85 -7.51
C LEU A 176 23.45 28.39 -7.90
N GLN A 177 24.61 28.06 -8.45
CA GLN A 177 25.01 26.66 -8.62
C GLN A 177 25.09 25.95 -7.27
N ALA A 178 25.55 26.65 -6.22
CA ALA A 178 25.56 26.12 -4.87
C ALA A 178 24.14 25.90 -4.30
N GLU A 179 23.14 26.71 -4.67
CA GLU A 179 21.74 26.50 -4.29
C GLU A 179 21.06 25.34 -5.05
N VAL A 180 21.46 25.08 -6.31
CA VAL A 180 20.85 24.02 -7.14
C VAL A 180 21.27 22.60 -6.72
N GLU A 181 22.50 22.42 -6.24
CA GLU A 181 23.01 21.11 -5.83
C GLU A 181 22.25 20.44 -4.67
N PRO A 182 21.94 21.11 -3.55
CA PRO A 182 21.14 20.50 -2.49
C PRO A 182 19.75 20.08 -2.98
N LEU A 183 19.12 20.87 -3.86
CA LEU A 183 17.80 20.54 -4.43
C LEU A 183 17.83 19.29 -5.33
N LYS A 184 18.92 19.06 -6.07
CA LYS A 184 19.09 17.81 -6.82
C LYS A 184 19.21 16.60 -5.91
N ARG A 185 19.97 16.71 -4.81
CA ARG A 185 20.09 15.62 -3.83
C ARG A 185 18.73 15.30 -3.19
N GLN A 186 17.95 16.32 -2.84
CA GLN A 186 16.58 16.15 -2.32
C GLN A 186 15.67 15.40 -3.29
N ARG A 187 15.75 15.71 -4.60
CA ARG A 187 15.03 14.97 -5.65
C ARG A 187 15.45 13.50 -5.70
N ASP A 188 16.75 13.21 -5.57
CA ASP A 188 17.28 11.86 -5.68
C ASP A 188 16.93 11.00 -4.47
N GLU A 189 16.98 11.58 -3.26
CA GLU A 189 16.51 10.93 -2.04
C GLU A 189 15.01 10.57 -2.13
N LEU A 190 14.18 11.48 -2.62
CA LEU A 190 12.75 11.20 -2.86
C LEU A 190 12.54 10.03 -3.81
N ASN A 191 13.28 10.02 -4.93
CA ASN A 191 13.19 8.94 -5.90
C ASN A 191 13.60 7.59 -5.29
N MET A 192 14.59 7.58 -4.39
CA MET A 192 14.97 6.36 -3.67
C MET A 192 13.89 5.92 -2.69
N MET A 193 13.30 6.84 -1.92
CA MET A 193 12.20 6.53 -0.99
C MET A 193 10.97 5.98 -1.74
N ILE A 194 10.58 6.60 -2.85
CA ILE A 194 9.47 6.15 -3.71
C ILE A 194 9.72 4.75 -4.27
N ARG A 195 10.97 4.46 -4.67
CA ARG A 195 11.34 3.12 -5.14
C ARG A 195 11.34 2.09 -4.01
N GLY A 196 11.81 2.44 -2.81
CA GLY A 196 11.75 1.58 -1.63
C GLY A 196 10.31 1.18 -1.30
N MET A 197 9.42 2.17 -1.21
CA MET A 197 7.98 1.91 -0.95
C MET A 197 7.33 1.03 -2.03
N ARG A 198 7.75 1.13 -3.30
CA ARG A 198 7.27 0.23 -4.37
C ARG A 198 7.88 -1.17 -4.27
N LEU A 199 9.14 -1.31 -3.90
CA LEU A 199 9.82 -2.60 -3.81
C LEU A 199 9.38 -3.42 -2.60
N ASP A 200 9.14 -2.78 -1.47
CA ASP A 200 8.60 -3.43 -0.27
C ASP A 200 7.17 -3.96 -0.51
N ALA A 201 6.42 -3.33 -1.42
CA ALA A 201 5.13 -3.83 -1.90
C ALA A 201 5.26 -5.06 -2.83
N TYR A 202 6.39 -5.24 -3.52
CA TYR A 202 6.64 -6.40 -4.40
C TYR A 202 7.28 -7.59 -3.67
N SER A 203 8.19 -7.35 -2.72
CA SER A 203 8.81 -8.42 -1.92
C SER A 203 7.83 -9.10 -0.96
N ALA A 204 6.70 -8.43 -0.66
CA ALA A 204 5.60 -8.98 0.11
C ALA A 204 4.72 -9.97 -0.68
N ASP A 205 4.81 -10.06 -2.01
CA ASP A 205 4.05 -11.06 -2.81
C ASP A 205 4.89 -12.32 -3.13
N SER A 206 6.23 -12.29 -3.04
CA SER A 206 7.12 -13.42 -3.44
C SER A 206 7.67 -14.29 -2.29
N ASN A 207 7.05 -14.30 -1.11
CA ASN A 207 7.49 -15.11 0.04
C ASN A 207 6.33 -15.82 0.73
#